data_AF-A0A0D7AG91-F1
#
_entry.id   AF-A0A0D7AG91-F1
#
_cell.length_a   1.000
_cell.length_b   1.000
_cell.length_c   1.000
_cell.angle_alpha   90.00
_cell.angle_beta   90.00
_cell.angle_gamma   90.00
#
_symmetry.space_group_name_H-M   'P 1'
#
loop_
_entity.id
_entity.type
_entity.pdbx_description
1 polymer ?
#
loop_
_entity_poly.entity_id
_entity_poly.type
_entity_poly.pdbx_seq_one_letter_code
_entity_poly.pdbx_strand_id
1 'polypeptide(L)'
;LANEARNYQSFPAHLFEDWSGYALFQPLTDPVPVAPLVPQYYGYYVPNDADQDMKGGNKDMFRSPILLLENCGKVINVAPLGIDDRQECASLFYRLYNEGWLHEFVFARNILMLP
;
A
#
# COMPACT_ATOMS: atom_id res chain seq x y z
N LEU A 1 0.44 5.78 -12.25
CA LEU A 1 -0.85 5.24 -11.75
C LEU A 1 -1.29 3.98 -12.49
N ALA A 2 -1.39 3.91 -13.83
CA ALA A 2 -1.90 2.70 -14.51
C ALA A 2 -1.10 1.40 -14.18
N ASN A 3 0.23 1.48 -14.08
CA ASN A 3 1.06 0.33 -13.68
C ASN A 3 0.81 -0.06 -12.23
N GLU A 4 0.69 0.91 -11.35
CA GLU A 4 0.41 0.70 -9.93
C GLU A 4 -0.96 0.06 -9.73
N ALA A 5 -2.00 0.55 -10.42
CA ALA A 5 -3.33 -0.07 -10.43
C ALA A 5 -3.29 -1.54 -10.86
N ARG A 6 -2.49 -1.88 -11.89
CA ARG A 6 -2.30 -3.26 -12.32
C ARG A 6 -1.60 -4.13 -11.26
N ASN A 7 -0.65 -3.56 -10.51
CA ASN A 7 0.01 -4.27 -9.41
C ASN A 7 -0.99 -4.54 -8.28
N TYR A 8 -1.76 -3.53 -7.85
CA TYR A 8 -2.81 -3.72 -6.85
C TYR A 8 -3.86 -4.76 -7.30
N GLN A 9 -4.23 -4.77 -8.57
CA GLN A 9 -5.17 -5.76 -9.12
C GLN A 9 -4.62 -7.19 -9.16
N SER A 10 -3.29 -7.36 -9.21
CA SER A 10 -2.62 -8.67 -9.31
C SER A 10 -2.10 -9.21 -7.98
N PHE A 11 -2.10 -8.40 -6.92
CA PHE A 11 -1.75 -8.86 -5.59
C PHE A 11 -2.70 -9.96 -5.11
N PRO A 12 -2.18 -11.01 -4.43
CA PRO A 12 -3.02 -11.99 -3.75
C PRO A 12 -3.95 -11.34 -2.72
N ALA A 13 -5.16 -11.89 -2.56
CA ALA A 13 -6.18 -11.35 -1.66
C ALA A 13 -5.69 -11.22 -0.21
N HIS A 14 -4.91 -12.19 0.28
CA HIS A 14 -4.42 -12.21 1.66
C HIS A 14 -3.43 -11.08 1.99
N LEU A 15 -2.92 -10.36 0.98
CA LEU A 15 -2.09 -9.18 1.23
C LEU A 15 -2.89 -7.97 1.72
N PHE A 16 -4.19 -7.94 1.40
CA PHE A 16 -5.12 -6.89 1.78
C PHE A 16 -5.84 -7.18 3.10
N GLU A 17 -5.92 -8.45 3.48
CA GLU A 17 -6.77 -8.90 4.59
C GLU A 17 -6.15 -8.59 5.96
N ASP A 18 -7.01 -8.18 6.90
CA ASP A 18 -6.69 -8.10 8.32
C ASP A 18 -6.70 -9.49 8.93
N TRP A 19 -5.57 -9.92 9.45
CA TRP A 19 -5.45 -11.15 10.21
C TRP A 19 -5.31 -10.85 11.70
N SER A 20 -5.79 -11.78 12.52
CA SER A 20 -5.53 -11.74 13.96
C SER A 20 -4.47 -12.78 14.32
N GLY A 21 -3.54 -12.42 15.20
CA GLY A 21 -2.49 -13.30 15.70
C GLY A 21 -1.09 -12.91 15.26
N TYR A 22 -0.16 -13.82 15.49
CA TYR A 22 1.27 -13.64 15.24
C TYR A 22 1.77 -14.71 14.29
N ALA A 23 2.78 -14.38 13.49
CA ALA A 23 3.46 -15.34 12.65
C ALA A 23 4.98 -15.21 12.76
N LEU A 24 5.63 -16.35 12.53
CA LEU A 24 7.08 -16.49 12.53
C LEU A 24 7.55 -16.56 11.08
N PHE A 25 8.35 -15.59 10.67
CA PHE A 25 8.88 -15.51 9.30
C PHE A 25 10.39 -15.46 9.35
N GLN A 26 11.07 -16.41 8.70
CA GLN A 26 12.52 -16.30 8.52
C GLN A 26 12.85 -15.04 7.71
N PRO A 27 13.88 -14.25 8.08
CA PRO A 27 14.90 -14.51 9.10
C PRO A 27 14.55 -14.00 10.51
N LEU A 28 13.35 -13.47 10.76
CA LEU A 28 12.90 -13.04 12.07
C LEU A 28 12.62 -14.27 12.97
N THR A 29 13.20 -14.26 14.16
CA THR A 29 13.00 -15.33 15.17
C THR A 29 11.86 -15.05 16.12
N ASP A 30 11.51 -13.77 16.28
CA ASP A 30 10.47 -13.33 17.20
C ASP A 30 9.12 -13.26 16.45
N PRO A 31 8.01 -13.64 17.11
CA PRO A 31 6.69 -13.59 16.51
C PRO A 31 6.26 -12.14 16.27
N VAL A 32 5.85 -11.82 15.05
CA VAL A 32 5.37 -10.50 14.65
C VAL A 32 3.87 -10.54 14.37
N PRO A 33 3.11 -9.47 14.68
CA PRO A 33 1.68 -9.42 14.40
C PRO A 33 1.45 -9.49 12.88
N VAL A 34 0.38 -10.19 12.48
CA VAL A 34 0.00 -10.31 11.07
C VAL A 34 -0.95 -9.19 10.69
N ALA A 35 -0.39 -8.03 10.34
CA ALA A 35 -1.16 -6.91 9.76
C ALA A 35 -1.23 -7.00 8.23
N PRO A 36 -2.20 -6.33 7.56
CA PRO A 36 -2.21 -6.17 6.11
C PRO A 36 -0.88 -5.65 5.57
N LEU A 37 -0.48 -6.11 4.39
CA LEU A 37 0.77 -5.67 3.76
C LEU A 37 0.60 -4.48 2.84
N VAL A 38 -0.56 -4.36 2.20
CA VAL A 38 -0.85 -3.33 1.21
C VAL A 38 -2.21 -2.69 1.49
N PRO A 39 -2.40 -1.41 1.13
CA PRO A 39 -3.69 -0.73 1.26
C PRO A 39 -4.82 -1.46 0.51
N GLN A 40 -6.05 -1.42 1.03
CA GLN A 40 -7.20 -1.87 0.25
C GLN A 40 -7.32 -1.11 -1.07
N TYR A 41 -7.58 -1.84 -2.16
CA TYR A 41 -7.72 -1.30 -3.51
C TYR A 41 -9.19 -1.20 -3.93
N TYR A 42 -9.68 0.03 -4.15
CA TYR A 42 -11.08 0.26 -4.52
C TYR A 42 -11.29 0.46 -6.03
N GLY A 43 -10.24 0.84 -6.76
CA GLY A 43 -10.32 0.98 -8.22
C GLY A 43 -9.42 2.04 -8.81
N TYR A 44 -9.39 2.07 -10.14
CA TYR A 44 -8.63 3.03 -10.94
C TYR A 44 -9.56 3.67 -11.97
N TYR A 45 -9.60 5.00 -11.98
CA TYR A 45 -10.45 5.78 -12.87
C TYR A 45 -9.60 6.65 -13.80
N VAL A 46 -9.93 6.59 -15.09
CA VAL A 46 -9.36 7.46 -16.13
C VAL A 46 -10.49 8.32 -16.69
N PRO A 47 -10.40 9.66 -16.60
CA PRO A 47 -11.38 10.56 -17.21
C PRO A 47 -11.38 10.39 -18.74
N ASN A 48 -12.56 10.23 -19.34
CA ASN A 48 -12.69 10.21 -20.81
C ASN A 48 -12.61 11.63 -21.38
N ASP A 49 -12.02 11.77 -22.57
CA ASP A 49 -11.95 13.05 -23.28
C ASP A 49 -13.36 13.60 -23.63
N ALA A 50 -14.35 12.72 -23.87
CA ALA A 50 -15.74 13.11 -24.09
C ALA A 50 -16.41 13.76 -22.85
N ASP A 51 -15.97 13.38 -21.63
CA ASP A 51 -16.46 13.97 -20.37
C ASP A 51 -15.79 15.32 -20.04
N GLN A 52 -14.78 15.71 -20.83
CA GLN A 52 -14.14 17.02 -20.74
C GLN A 52 -14.99 18.08 -21.46
N ASP A 53 -15.66 17.70 -22.55
CA ASP A 53 -16.49 18.59 -23.37
C ASP A 53 -17.87 18.90 -22.75
N MET A 54 -18.45 18.00 -21.94
CA MET A 54 -19.82 18.14 -21.42
C MET A 54 -20.00 19.11 -20.24
N LYS A 55 -18.92 19.52 -19.55
CA LYS A 55 -19.00 20.38 -18.35
C LYS A 55 -18.57 21.83 -18.57
N GLY A 56 -18.66 22.35 -19.79
CA GLY A 56 -18.30 23.75 -20.10
C GLY A 56 -16.88 24.13 -19.65
N GLY A 57 -16.03 23.13 -19.42
CA GLY A 57 -14.68 23.29 -18.94
C GLY A 57 -13.79 23.64 -20.13
N ASN A 58 -12.79 24.48 -19.87
CA ASN A 58 -11.79 24.81 -20.87
C ASN A 58 -11.21 23.51 -21.45
N LYS A 59 -11.21 23.34 -22.78
CA LYS A 59 -10.67 22.14 -23.47
C LYS A 59 -9.21 21.85 -23.12
N ASP A 60 -8.54 22.83 -22.53
CA ASP A 60 -7.15 22.77 -22.07
C ASP A 60 -6.99 22.24 -20.62
N MET A 61 -8.08 21.92 -19.90
CA MET A 61 -8.00 21.50 -18.50
C MET A 61 -7.71 19.99 -18.39
N PHE A 62 -6.42 19.66 -18.32
CA PHE A 62 -5.94 18.30 -18.04
C PHE A 62 -6.55 17.74 -16.74
N ARG A 63 -7.17 16.55 -16.83
CA ARG A 63 -7.62 15.77 -15.67
C ARG A 63 -6.73 14.55 -15.50
N SER A 64 -6.07 14.44 -14.35
CA SER A 64 -5.24 13.27 -14.06
C SER A 64 -6.10 12.04 -13.72
N PRO A 65 -5.65 10.82 -14.05
CA PRO A 65 -6.22 9.60 -13.52
C PRO A 65 -6.20 9.58 -11.99
N ILE A 66 -7.13 8.83 -11.39
CA ILE A 66 -7.26 8.70 -9.93
C ILE A 66 -7.16 7.22 -9.56
N LEU A 67 -6.41 6.93 -8.50
CA LEU A 67 -6.31 5.63 -7.87
C LEU A 67 -6.98 5.73 -6.50
N LEU A 68 -7.97 4.88 -6.23
CA LEU A 68 -8.69 4.87 -4.96
C LEU A 68 -8.12 3.76 -4.07
N LEU A 69 -7.50 4.17 -2.97
CA LEU A 69 -6.92 3.30 -1.96
C LEU A 69 -7.48 3.64 -0.58
N GLU A 70 -7.31 2.71 0.35
CA GLU A 70 -7.57 2.93 1.77
C GLU A 70 -6.78 4.10 2.35
N ASN A 71 -7.41 4.81 3.28
CA ASN A 71 -6.71 5.75 4.13
C ASN A 71 -5.92 5.01 5.22
N CYS A 72 -4.65 4.74 4.94
CA CYS A 72 -3.78 3.97 5.82
C CYS A 72 -3.18 4.78 6.99
N GLY A 73 -3.69 5.99 7.28
CA GLY A 73 -3.26 6.79 8.43
C GLY A 73 -2.01 7.63 8.17
N LYS A 74 -1.05 7.60 9.09
CA LYS A 74 0.11 8.52 9.11
C LYS A 74 1.43 7.79 8.92
N VAL A 75 2.36 8.48 8.29
CA VAL A 75 3.76 8.04 8.16
C VAL A 75 4.38 7.78 9.54
N ILE A 76 5.11 6.67 9.66
CA ILE A 76 5.81 6.32 10.90
C ILE A 76 6.91 7.34 11.25
N ASN A 77 7.10 7.57 12.55
CA ASN A 77 8.30 8.25 13.06
C ASN A 77 9.27 7.19 13.57
N VAL A 78 10.46 7.09 12.99
CA VAL A 78 11.46 6.05 13.34
C VAL A 78 12.12 6.29 14.69
N ALA A 79 12.18 7.54 15.17
CA ALA A 79 12.90 7.87 16.41
C ALA A 79 12.33 7.16 17.66
N PRO A 80 10.99 7.13 17.90
CA PRO A 80 10.43 6.47 19.06
C PRO A 80 10.26 4.95 18.92
N LEU A 81 10.51 4.34 17.75
CA LEU A 81 10.23 2.91 17.53
C LEU A 81 11.14 2.01 18.35
N GLY A 82 10.51 1.11 19.11
CA GLY A 82 11.14 0.02 19.84
C GLY A 82 11.69 -1.06 18.90
N ILE A 83 12.25 -2.12 19.49
CA ILE A 83 12.78 -3.26 18.74
C ILE A 83 11.63 -4.00 18.05
N ASP A 84 10.53 -4.23 18.76
CA ASP A 84 9.36 -4.95 18.26
C ASP A 84 8.71 -4.20 17.08
N ASP A 85 8.52 -2.88 17.20
CA ASP A 85 7.98 -2.05 16.10
C ASP A 85 8.84 -2.12 14.84
N ARG A 86 10.17 -2.15 15.02
CA ARG A 86 11.13 -2.24 13.90
C ARG A 86 11.09 -3.62 13.26
N GLN A 87 10.94 -4.67 14.04
CA GLN A 87 10.76 -6.03 13.53
C GLN A 87 9.44 -6.17 12.78
N GLU A 88 8.36 -5.58 13.28
CA GLU A 88 7.07 -5.52 12.59
C GLU A 88 7.21 -4.80 11.24
N CYS A 89 7.84 -3.62 11.21
CA CYS A 89 8.12 -2.90 9.97
C CYS A 89 8.96 -3.74 8.99
N ALA A 90 9.98 -4.44 9.48
CA ALA A 90 10.82 -5.31 8.66
C ALA A 90 10.00 -6.50 8.11
N SER A 91 9.08 -7.05 8.90
CA SER A 91 8.23 -8.17 8.51
C SER A 91 7.37 -7.84 7.29
N LEU A 92 6.93 -6.58 7.12
CA LEU A 92 6.13 -6.16 5.97
C LEU A 92 6.86 -6.47 4.66
N PHE A 93 8.15 -6.13 4.60
CA PHE A 93 8.97 -6.34 3.41
C PHE A 93 9.34 -7.80 3.19
N TYR A 94 9.64 -8.55 4.25
CA TYR A 94 9.92 -9.98 4.11
C TYR A 94 8.71 -10.76 3.63
N ARG A 95 7.52 -10.45 4.16
CA ARG A 95 6.28 -11.08 3.71
C ARG A 95 5.96 -10.72 2.26
N LEU A 96 6.13 -9.46 1.87
CA LEU A 96 5.94 -9.03 0.47
C LEU A 96 6.92 -9.75 -0.48
N TYR A 97 8.18 -9.88 -0.05
CA TYR A 97 9.21 -10.62 -0.79
C TYR A 97 8.88 -12.11 -0.95
N ASN A 98 8.39 -12.75 0.11
CA ASN A 98 8.00 -14.17 0.07
C ASN A 98 6.84 -14.43 -0.91
N GLU A 99 5.99 -13.42 -1.15
CA GLU A 99 4.93 -13.45 -2.18
C GLU A 99 5.45 -13.10 -3.59
N GLY A 100 6.76 -12.94 -3.76
CA GLY A 100 7.39 -12.64 -5.04
C GLY A 100 7.39 -11.15 -5.42
N TRP A 101 7.09 -10.26 -4.48
CA TRP A 101 7.00 -8.83 -4.72
C TRP A 101 8.13 -8.05 -4.03
N LEU A 102 8.70 -7.09 -4.76
CA LEU A 102 9.71 -6.18 -4.22
C LEU A 102 9.15 -4.76 -4.18
N HIS A 103 9.29 -4.10 -3.04
CA HIS A 103 8.88 -2.70 -2.90
C HIS A 103 9.88 -1.72 -3.56
N GLU A 104 11.17 -2.11 -3.64
CA GLU A 104 12.30 -1.34 -4.21
C GLU A 104 12.65 0.00 -3.52
N PHE A 105 11.73 0.60 -2.76
CA PHE A 105 11.90 1.89 -2.08
C PHE A 105 11.52 1.81 -0.60
N VAL A 106 12.36 1.13 0.18
CA VAL A 106 12.17 0.93 1.62
C VAL A 106 12.61 2.18 2.39
N PHE A 107 11.66 3.09 2.63
CA PHE A 107 11.87 4.32 3.40
C PHE A 107 10.75 4.50 4.42
N ALA A 108 11.05 5.12 5.56
CA ALA A 108 10.05 5.41 6.60
C ALA A 108 8.81 6.14 6.07
N ARG A 109 8.98 7.04 5.10
CA ARG A 109 7.87 7.76 4.44
C ARG A 109 6.87 6.89 3.69
N ASN A 110 7.24 5.64 3.38
CA ASN A 110 6.40 4.66 2.66
C ASN A 110 5.80 3.61 3.61
N ILE A 111 6.00 3.75 4.92
CA ILE A 111 5.38 2.88 5.93
C ILE A 111 4.39 3.73 6.71
N LEU A 112 3.15 3.26 6.76
CA LEU A 112 2.03 3.96 7.38
C LEU A 112 1.55 3.18 8.61
N MET A 113 1.09 3.91 9.61
CA MET A 113 0.45 3.38 10.80
C MET A 113 -1.06 3.61 10.67
N LEU A 114 -1.81 2.51 10.67
CA LEU A 114 -3.26 2.53 10.68
C LEU A 114 -3.78 3.24 11.94
N PRO A 115 -4.86 4.04 11.83
CA PRO A 115 -5.41 4.82 12.93
C PRO A 115 -6.10 3.99 14.02
#